data_AF-A0AAV7UZK3-F1
#
_entry.id   AF-A0AAV7UZK3-F1
#
_cell.length_a   1.000
_cell.length_b   1.000
_cell.length_c   1.000
_cell.angle_alpha   90.00
_cell.angle_beta   90.00
_cell.angle_gamma   90.00
#
_symmetry.space_group_name_H-M   'P 1'
#
loop_
_entity.id
_entity.type
_entity.pdbx_description
1 polymer ?
#
loop_
_entity_poly.entity_id
_entity_poly.type
_entity_poly.pdbx_seq_one_letter_code
_entity_poly.pdbx_strand_id
1 'polypeptide(L)'
;MEILGGEFEDSVFISSRDRNATESEPYTAKQCEPQWFCEEISNKDCTEILTVKKFRGDLAYRQKDFEKALQEYSSCFSLLASTNLAMRRDVQESQARCLCHLGRHWEALDIAHKLRHGSTNTDHLTTVLNLQISIYHSMGNIQSVSSCLQQLIALQPFNPWYWKMLAEAYMDILQAAPTSFTSRSNSEDEVGQTESSQSEDSMSFGICGGGRTDSQSHKEQLSKEFSGSSTSFPTSGCRSDQKPTEAAFRSSLENVTPHLPLEACTQENVKDLRMKACASLIRTRLLLQLLQPQLASFILEKNLKEQSAIDEKLKGFRLNEASLILIAEIMGEDLAQEKLKEESQVEGKVGVTAALASFVATSEPEFEGRWFQKVKNNLGHFAPCLE
;
A
#
# COMPACT_ATOMS: atom_id res chain seq x y z
N MET A 1 -33.73 53.88 -14.99
CA MET A 1 -32.25 53.90 -15.05
C MET A 1 -31.76 53.05 -13.88
N GLU A 2 -31.30 51.82 -14.06
CA GLU A 2 -31.25 50.96 -15.26
C GLU A 2 -31.33 49.51 -14.77
N ILE A 3 -32.04 48.63 -15.49
CA ILE A 3 -32.13 47.21 -15.11
C ILE A 3 -30.90 46.53 -15.68
N LEU A 4 -29.99 46.08 -14.80
CA LEU A 4 -28.77 45.38 -15.21
C LEU A 4 -29.09 43.92 -15.57
N GLY A 5 -29.84 43.74 -16.65
CA GLY A 5 -30.05 42.44 -17.27
C GLY A 5 -28.76 41.97 -17.94
N GLY A 6 -28.17 40.90 -17.44
CA GLY A 6 -27.08 40.22 -18.11
C GLY A 6 -27.60 39.48 -19.34
N GLU A 7 -27.66 40.16 -20.49
CA GLU A 7 -27.87 39.51 -21.76
C GLU A 7 -26.69 38.55 -22.03
N PHE A 8 -26.99 37.26 -22.09
CA PHE A 8 -26.02 36.25 -22.46
C PHE A 8 -25.73 36.39 -23.96
N GLU A 9 -24.47 36.60 -24.35
CA GLU A 9 -24.10 36.61 -25.77
C GLU A 9 -24.24 35.20 -26.38
N ASP A 10 -25.42 34.91 -26.95
CA ASP A 10 -25.67 33.71 -27.76
C ASP A 10 -24.73 33.60 -28.98
N SER A 11 -23.99 34.68 -29.29
CA SER A 11 -22.87 34.77 -30.23
C SER A 11 -21.81 33.67 -30.08
N VAL A 12 -21.68 33.06 -28.89
CA VAL A 12 -20.75 31.94 -28.64
C VAL A 12 -21.19 30.67 -29.39
N PHE A 13 -22.48 30.49 -29.65
CA PHE A 13 -23.03 29.44 -30.51
C PHE A 13 -22.96 29.86 -31.99
N ILE A 14 -21.75 30.20 -32.44
CA ILE A 14 -21.44 30.39 -33.87
C ILE A 14 -22.00 29.21 -34.64
N SER A 15 -22.77 29.49 -35.70
CA SER A 15 -23.37 28.46 -36.54
C SER A 15 -22.34 27.40 -36.91
N SER A 16 -22.73 26.13 -36.76
CA SER A 16 -21.86 25.00 -37.03
C SER A 16 -21.24 25.17 -38.42
N ARG A 17 -19.91 25.37 -38.47
CA ARG A 17 -19.16 25.32 -39.74
C ARG A 17 -19.64 24.10 -40.50
N ASP A 18 -20.12 24.30 -41.73
CA ASP A 18 -20.41 23.21 -42.64
C ASP A 18 -19.15 22.36 -42.77
N ARG A 19 -19.12 21.27 -42.01
CA ARG A 19 -18.20 20.19 -42.25
C ARG A 19 -18.70 19.58 -43.55
N ASN A 20 -18.04 19.94 -44.65
CA ASN A 20 -18.22 19.27 -45.94
C ASN A 20 -18.38 17.78 -45.67
N ALA A 21 -19.59 17.27 -45.93
CA ALA A 21 -19.97 15.89 -45.63
C ALA A 21 -19.26 14.97 -46.62
N THR A 22 -17.95 14.84 -46.41
CA THR A 22 -17.13 13.79 -46.97
C THR A 22 -17.75 12.51 -46.47
N GLU A 23 -18.22 11.66 -47.37
CA GLU A 23 -18.81 10.38 -47.02
C GLU A 23 -17.78 9.61 -46.19
N SER A 24 -18.00 9.57 -44.86
CA SER A 24 -17.14 8.81 -43.98
C SER A 24 -17.26 7.36 -44.38
N GLU A 25 -16.12 6.69 -44.60
CA GLU A 25 -16.12 5.25 -44.76
C GLU A 25 -16.91 4.61 -43.60
N PRO A 26 -17.73 3.58 -43.87
CA PRO A 26 -18.58 2.97 -42.85
C PRO A 26 -17.69 2.41 -41.74
N TYR A 27 -17.77 3.03 -40.56
CA TYR A 27 -16.93 2.68 -39.41
C TYR A 27 -17.13 1.21 -39.05
N THR A 28 -16.14 0.40 -39.43
CA THR A 28 -16.06 -1.01 -39.05
C THR A 28 -15.24 -1.09 -37.78
N ALA A 29 -15.88 -1.41 -36.67
CA ALA A 29 -15.20 -1.61 -35.40
C ALA A 29 -14.15 -2.73 -35.54
N LYS A 30 -12.92 -2.47 -35.07
CA LYS A 30 -11.86 -3.49 -35.06
C LYS A 30 -12.31 -4.66 -34.16
N GLN A 31 -12.50 -5.83 -34.75
CA GLN A 31 -12.67 -7.07 -34.01
C GLN A 31 -11.28 -7.55 -33.58
N CYS A 32 -11.07 -7.65 -32.27
CA CYS A 32 -9.81 -8.10 -31.68
C CYS A 32 -10.04 -9.48 -31.07
N GLU A 33 -9.51 -10.52 -31.71
CA GLU A 33 -9.61 -11.89 -31.21
C GLU A 33 -8.91 -12.07 -29.84
N PRO A 34 -9.34 -13.05 -29.02
CA PRO A 34 -8.64 -13.37 -27.78
C PRO A 34 -7.16 -13.63 -28.04
N GLN A 35 -6.28 -12.98 -27.27
CA GLN A 35 -4.82 -13.08 -27.42
C GLN A 35 -4.25 -12.62 -28.79
N TRP A 36 -4.95 -11.76 -29.55
CA TRP A 36 -4.44 -11.18 -30.82
C TRP A 36 -3.00 -10.63 -30.73
N PHE A 37 -2.61 -10.10 -29.57
CA PHE A 37 -1.27 -9.57 -29.29
C PHE A 37 -0.18 -10.65 -29.15
N CYS A 38 -0.51 -11.94 -29.17
CA CYS A 38 0.48 -13.03 -29.10
C CYS A 38 1.11 -13.36 -30.46
N GLU A 39 0.52 -12.95 -31.58
CA GLU A 39 1.02 -13.19 -32.94
C GLU A 39 2.23 -12.30 -33.30
N GLU A 40 3.08 -12.74 -34.23
CA GLU A 40 4.22 -11.94 -34.69
C GLU A 40 3.75 -10.72 -35.50
N ILE A 41 4.05 -9.52 -34.99
CA ILE A 41 3.72 -8.26 -35.66
C ILE A 41 4.69 -8.05 -36.81
N SER A 42 4.21 -8.19 -38.05
CA SER A 42 4.97 -7.82 -39.25
C SER A 42 4.95 -6.30 -39.53
N ASN A 43 4.23 -5.53 -38.72
CA ASN A 43 3.94 -4.12 -38.96
C ASN A 43 5.09 -3.20 -38.47
N LYS A 44 5.25 -2.05 -39.14
CA LYS A 44 6.34 -1.08 -38.89
C LYS A 44 5.96 0.04 -37.91
N ASP A 45 4.73 0.07 -37.40
CA ASP A 45 4.30 1.06 -36.42
C ASP A 45 4.88 0.75 -35.03
N CYS A 46 5.80 1.59 -34.58
CA CYS A 46 6.39 1.53 -33.24
C CYS A 46 5.33 1.54 -32.12
N THR A 47 4.18 2.17 -32.34
CA THR A 47 3.11 2.31 -31.33
C THR A 47 2.38 0.98 -31.07
N GLU A 48 2.07 0.26 -32.15
CA GLU A 48 1.45 -1.06 -32.09
C GLU A 48 2.39 -2.09 -31.44
N ILE A 49 3.68 -2.05 -31.81
CA ILE A 49 4.73 -2.90 -31.21
C ILE A 49 4.83 -2.69 -29.69
N LEU A 50 4.84 -1.44 -29.23
CA LEU A 50 4.87 -1.10 -27.80
C LEU A 50 3.64 -1.62 -27.05
N THR A 51 2.46 -1.42 -27.63
CA THR A 51 1.18 -1.85 -27.04
C THR A 51 1.12 -3.37 -26.90
N VAL A 52 1.49 -4.11 -27.95
CA VAL A 52 1.54 -5.57 -27.92
C VAL A 52 2.56 -6.08 -26.90
N LYS A 53 3.77 -5.50 -26.84
CA LYS A 53 4.77 -5.90 -25.84
C LYS A 53 4.31 -5.69 -24.41
N LYS A 54 3.63 -4.57 -24.14
CA LYS A 54 2.98 -4.37 -22.83
C LYS A 54 1.96 -5.48 -22.56
N PHE A 55 1.03 -5.76 -23.47
CA PHE A 55 0.00 -6.78 -23.26
C PHE A 55 0.55 -8.22 -23.11
N ARG A 56 1.67 -8.55 -23.78
CA ARG A 56 2.40 -9.80 -23.53
C ARG A 56 2.98 -9.86 -22.12
N GLY A 57 3.56 -8.76 -21.65
CA GLY A 57 4.01 -8.60 -20.26
C GLY A 57 2.85 -8.78 -19.27
N ASP A 58 1.73 -8.09 -19.49
CA ASP A 58 0.53 -8.15 -18.64
C ASP A 58 -0.06 -9.57 -18.59
N LEU A 59 -0.07 -10.30 -19.73
CA LEU A 59 -0.51 -11.68 -19.80
C LEU A 59 0.43 -12.62 -19.04
N ALA A 60 1.74 -12.49 -19.24
CA ALA A 60 2.75 -13.29 -18.54
C ALA A 60 2.71 -13.05 -17.02
N TYR A 61 2.55 -11.79 -16.60
CA TYR A 61 2.37 -11.41 -15.20
C TYR A 61 1.13 -12.07 -14.59
N ARG A 62 0.00 -12.04 -15.31
CA ARG A 62 -1.24 -12.71 -14.90
C ARG A 62 -1.10 -14.24 -14.81
N GLN A 63 -0.24 -14.82 -15.65
CA GLN A 63 0.13 -16.24 -15.62
C GLN A 63 1.17 -16.57 -14.53
N LYS A 64 1.69 -15.57 -13.79
CA LYS A 64 2.78 -15.66 -12.81
C LYS A 64 4.15 -16.05 -13.39
N ASP A 65 4.32 -15.91 -14.71
CA ASP A 65 5.61 -16.02 -15.38
C ASP A 65 6.32 -14.65 -15.31
N PHE A 66 6.84 -14.34 -14.11
CA PHE A 66 7.39 -13.02 -13.80
C PHE A 66 8.70 -12.71 -14.53
N GLU A 67 9.49 -13.73 -14.91
CA GLU A 67 10.72 -13.54 -15.67
C GLU A 67 10.40 -13.16 -17.12
N LYS A 68 9.46 -13.88 -17.77
CA LYS A 68 8.97 -13.51 -19.10
C LYS A 68 8.25 -12.16 -19.11
N ALA A 69 7.47 -11.87 -18.08
CA ALA A 69 6.82 -10.56 -17.92
C ALA A 69 7.87 -9.44 -17.86
N LEU A 70 8.90 -9.61 -17.01
CA LEU A 70 10.01 -8.67 -16.90
C LEU A 70 10.77 -8.51 -18.23
N GLN A 71 10.97 -9.59 -18.99
CA GLN A 71 11.60 -9.55 -20.31
C GLN A 71 10.79 -8.72 -21.32
N GLU A 72 9.48 -8.95 -21.44
CA GLU A 72 8.62 -8.20 -22.36
C GLU A 72 8.47 -6.72 -21.95
N TYR A 73 8.30 -6.43 -20.64
CA TYR A 73 8.30 -5.05 -20.15
C TYR A 73 9.63 -4.34 -20.39
N SER A 74 10.77 -5.03 -20.21
CA SER A 74 12.10 -4.45 -20.49
C SER A 74 12.32 -4.20 -21.98
N SER A 75 11.83 -5.10 -22.83
CA SER A 75 11.82 -4.91 -24.29
C SER A 75 10.93 -3.74 -24.70
N CYS A 76 9.75 -3.58 -24.09
CA CYS A 76 8.89 -2.41 -24.28
C CYS A 76 9.61 -1.11 -23.85
N PHE A 77 10.19 -1.09 -22.65
CA PHE A 77 10.88 0.09 -22.10
C PHE A 77 12.07 0.56 -22.94
N SER A 78 12.80 -0.37 -23.55
CA SER A 78 13.93 -0.07 -24.45
C SER A 78 13.50 0.60 -25.76
N LEU A 79 12.27 0.36 -26.21
CA LEU A 79 11.68 0.95 -27.43
C LEU A 79 10.94 2.27 -27.14
N LEU A 80 10.64 2.59 -25.88
CA LEU A 80 9.91 3.80 -25.52
C LEU A 80 10.77 5.06 -25.68
N ALA A 81 10.29 6.00 -26.51
CA ALA A 81 10.82 7.36 -26.55
C ALA A 81 10.79 8.01 -25.14
N SER A 82 11.83 8.77 -24.79
CA SER A 82 11.97 9.44 -23.49
C SER A 82 10.82 10.42 -23.17
N THR A 83 10.15 10.93 -24.20
CA THR A 83 8.99 11.84 -24.10
C THR A 83 7.69 11.14 -23.70
N ASN A 84 7.57 9.81 -23.87
CA ASN A 84 6.37 9.06 -23.49
C ASN A 84 6.36 8.74 -21.98
N LEU A 85 6.29 9.79 -21.16
CA LEU A 85 6.38 9.70 -19.69
C LEU A 85 5.31 8.80 -19.07
N ALA A 86 4.09 8.80 -19.64
CA ALA A 86 2.98 8.00 -19.12
C ALA A 86 3.26 6.50 -19.24
N MET A 87 3.56 6.01 -20.45
CA MET A 87 3.83 4.59 -20.67
C MET A 87 5.17 4.16 -20.04
N ARG A 88 6.17 5.05 -19.96
CA ARG A 88 7.43 4.74 -19.26
C ARG A 88 7.20 4.48 -17.77
N ARG A 89 6.40 5.30 -17.07
CA ARG A 89 6.08 5.08 -15.65
C ARG A 89 5.34 3.76 -15.44
N ASP A 90 4.29 3.52 -16.22
CA ASP A 90 3.44 2.32 -16.17
C ASP A 90 4.23 1.02 -16.44
N VAL A 91 5.13 1.01 -17.44
CA VAL A 91 6.02 -0.12 -17.71
C VAL A 91 7.05 -0.30 -16.58
N GLN A 92 7.65 0.77 -16.07
CA GLN A 92 8.61 0.69 -14.95
C GLN A 92 7.97 0.17 -13.65
N GLU A 93 6.76 0.62 -13.34
CA GLU A 93 5.97 0.14 -12.21
C GLU A 93 5.71 -1.37 -12.33
N SER A 94 5.42 -1.84 -13.55
CA SER A 94 5.23 -3.25 -13.87
C SER A 94 6.53 -4.06 -13.79
N GLN A 95 7.67 -3.52 -14.24
CA GLN A 95 9.00 -4.11 -14.02
C GLN A 95 9.30 -4.27 -12.53
N ALA A 96 9.05 -3.24 -11.71
CA ALA A 96 9.26 -3.28 -10.27
C ALA A 96 8.41 -4.35 -9.57
N ARG A 97 7.14 -4.53 -9.99
CA ARG A 97 6.29 -5.64 -9.51
C ARG A 97 6.84 -7.01 -9.88
N CYS A 98 7.34 -7.20 -11.10
CA CYS A 98 7.98 -8.46 -11.51
C CYS A 98 9.21 -8.75 -10.65
N LEU A 99 10.10 -7.77 -10.50
CA LEU A 99 11.32 -7.86 -9.68
C LEU A 99 10.99 -8.19 -8.21
N CYS A 100 9.94 -7.58 -7.66
CA CYS A 100 9.41 -7.88 -6.33
C CYS A 100 9.02 -9.37 -6.20
N HIS A 101 8.23 -9.90 -7.14
CA HIS A 101 7.83 -11.31 -7.13
C HIS A 101 9.00 -12.29 -7.39
N LEU A 102 10.06 -11.85 -8.06
CA LEU A 102 11.29 -12.61 -8.27
C LEU A 102 12.27 -12.50 -7.07
N GLY A 103 11.91 -11.82 -5.98
CA GLY A 103 12.77 -11.60 -4.82
C GLY A 103 13.90 -10.58 -5.04
N ARG A 104 13.93 -9.91 -6.20
CA ARG A 104 14.92 -8.88 -6.60
C ARG A 104 14.53 -7.51 -6.04
N HIS A 105 14.27 -7.47 -4.74
CA HIS A 105 13.66 -6.33 -4.04
C HIS A 105 14.45 -5.02 -4.19
N TRP A 106 15.78 -5.07 -4.17
CA TRP A 106 16.64 -3.89 -4.31
C TRP A 106 16.51 -3.21 -5.68
N GLU A 107 16.37 -4.00 -6.75
CA GLU A 107 16.13 -3.48 -8.10
C GLU A 107 14.70 -2.90 -8.21
N ALA A 108 13.72 -3.54 -7.57
CA ALA A 108 12.35 -3.00 -7.48
C ALA A 108 12.31 -1.67 -6.73
N LEU A 109 13.04 -1.54 -5.61
CA LEU A 109 13.16 -0.29 -4.85
C LEU A 109 13.87 0.80 -5.66
N ASP A 110 14.97 0.52 -6.35
CA ASP A 110 15.65 1.50 -7.21
C ASP A 110 14.70 2.09 -8.27
N ILE A 111 13.88 1.26 -8.90
CA ILE A 111 12.82 1.73 -9.82
C ILE A 111 11.78 2.56 -9.08
N ALA A 112 11.25 2.08 -7.93
CA ALA A 112 10.24 2.80 -7.16
C ALA A 112 10.74 4.18 -6.67
N HIS A 113 11.99 4.29 -6.23
CA HIS A 113 12.62 5.56 -5.87
C HIS A 113 12.75 6.49 -7.08
N LYS A 114 13.16 5.98 -8.26
CA LYS A 114 13.22 6.79 -9.49
C LYS A 114 11.84 7.31 -9.90
N LEU A 115 10.80 6.47 -9.79
CA LEU A 115 9.41 6.88 -10.02
C LEU A 115 8.96 7.94 -9.01
N ARG A 116 9.30 7.81 -7.72
CA ARG A 116 8.97 8.79 -6.67
C ARG A 116 9.54 10.18 -6.96
N HIS A 117 10.80 10.27 -7.39
CA HIS A 117 11.43 11.54 -7.77
C HIS A 117 10.80 12.13 -9.05
N GLY A 118 10.20 11.30 -9.91
CA GLY A 118 9.46 11.71 -11.11
C GLY A 118 7.96 11.99 -10.89
N SER A 119 7.46 11.95 -9.65
CA SER A 119 6.04 12.17 -9.33
C SER A 119 5.65 13.64 -9.46
N THR A 120 4.82 13.96 -10.45
CA THR A 120 4.34 15.32 -10.74
C THR A 120 2.98 15.67 -10.13
N ASN A 121 2.25 14.69 -9.55
CA ASN A 121 0.94 14.88 -8.94
C ASN A 121 0.73 13.90 -7.76
N THR A 122 -0.37 14.06 -7.03
CA THR A 122 -0.74 13.24 -5.86
C THR A 122 -0.97 11.78 -6.21
N ASP A 123 -1.47 11.53 -7.42
CA ASP A 123 -1.95 10.22 -7.85
C ASP A 123 -0.76 9.34 -8.25
N HIS A 124 0.23 9.91 -8.94
CA HIS A 124 1.53 9.29 -9.19
C HIS A 124 2.22 8.96 -7.85
N LEU A 125 2.28 9.91 -6.92
CA LEU A 125 2.90 9.68 -5.61
C LEU A 125 2.17 8.59 -4.81
N THR A 126 0.83 8.59 -4.83
CA THR A 126 -0.01 7.55 -4.21
C THR A 126 0.29 6.18 -4.80
N THR A 127 0.39 6.08 -6.14
CA THR A 127 0.67 4.82 -6.83
C THR A 127 2.07 4.29 -6.49
N VAL A 128 3.08 5.17 -6.46
CA VAL A 128 4.46 4.82 -6.09
C VAL A 128 4.58 4.42 -4.61
N LEU A 129 3.88 5.10 -3.69
CA LEU A 129 3.88 4.71 -2.27
C LEU A 129 3.22 3.33 -2.06
N ASN A 130 2.15 3.01 -2.79
CA ASN A 130 1.55 1.67 -2.78
C ASN A 130 2.49 0.59 -3.36
N LEU A 131 3.27 0.93 -4.40
CA LEU A 131 4.34 0.06 -4.89
C LEU A 131 5.44 -0.15 -3.83
N GLN A 132 5.91 0.92 -3.16
CA GLN A 132 6.90 0.83 -2.09
C GLN A 132 6.41 -0.03 -0.92
N ILE A 133 5.16 0.14 -0.49
CA ILE A 133 4.51 -0.73 0.53
C ILE A 133 4.55 -2.19 0.12
N SER A 134 4.19 -2.50 -1.13
CA SER A 134 4.18 -3.88 -1.64
C SER A 134 5.58 -4.51 -1.59
N ILE A 135 6.62 -3.75 -1.96
CA ILE A 135 8.01 -4.21 -1.94
C ILE A 135 8.52 -4.37 -0.50
N TYR A 136 8.34 -3.36 0.37
CA TYR A 136 8.78 -3.45 1.77
C TYR A 136 8.06 -4.56 2.55
N HIS A 137 6.78 -4.79 2.28
CA HIS A 137 6.03 -5.90 2.85
C HIS A 137 6.62 -7.25 2.44
N SER A 138 6.96 -7.45 1.16
CA SER A 138 7.62 -8.69 0.70
C SER A 138 9.03 -8.89 1.27
N MET A 139 9.71 -7.81 1.68
CA MET A 139 10.98 -7.87 2.42
C MET A 139 10.80 -8.10 3.93
N GLY A 140 9.58 -8.07 4.46
CA GLY A 140 9.31 -8.08 5.91
C GLY A 140 9.69 -6.78 6.63
N ASN A 141 9.98 -5.69 5.90
CA ASN A 141 10.36 -4.40 6.48
C ASN A 141 9.11 -3.59 6.88
N ILE A 142 8.50 -3.97 8.00
CA ILE A 142 7.25 -3.37 8.49
C ILE A 142 7.43 -1.89 8.87
N GLN A 143 8.63 -1.46 9.29
CA GLN A 143 8.90 -0.06 9.62
C GLN A 143 8.79 0.84 8.37
N SER A 144 9.39 0.42 7.24
CA SER A 144 9.24 1.15 5.98
C SER A 144 7.82 1.07 5.41
N VAL A 145 7.07 0.00 5.67
CA VAL A 145 5.62 -0.07 5.37
C VAL A 145 4.85 1.00 6.17
N SER A 146 5.05 1.08 7.49
CA SER A 146 4.44 2.11 8.35
C SER A 146 4.75 3.52 7.88
N SER A 147 6.04 3.83 7.60
CA SER A 147 6.45 5.14 7.08
C SER A 147 5.77 5.50 5.74
N CYS A 148 5.65 4.55 4.81
CA CYS A 148 4.93 4.81 3.55
C CYS A 148 3.42 5.01 3.76
N LEU A 149 2.82 4.30 4.72
CA LEU A 149 1.41 4.45 5.08
C LEU A 149 1.11 5.79 5.74
N GLN A 150 1.99 6.28 6.64
CA GLN A 150 1.91 7.63 7.22
C GLN A 150 1.89 8.70 6.11
N GLN A 151 2.77 8.58 5.10
CA GLN A 151 2.80 9.48 3.94
C GLN A 151 1.52 9.40 3.09
N LEU A 152 0.98 8.20 2.87
CA LEU A 152 -0.31 8.01 2.19
C LEU A 152 -1.49 8.63 2.97
N ILE A 153 -1.48 8.55 4.30
CA ILE A 153 -2.49 9.16 5.16
C ILE A 153 -2.33 10.69 5.19
N ALA A 154 -1.11 11.22 5.13
CA ALA A 154 -0.90 12.66 4.99
C ALA A 154 -1.52 13.20 3.69
N LEU A 155 -1.39 12.46 2.58
CA LEU A 155 -2.00 12.75 1.28
C LEU A 155 -3.53 12.53 1.26
N GLN A 156 -4.02 11.47 1.89
CA GLN A 156 -5.42 11.01 1.82
C GLN A 156 -5.98 10.69 3.23
N PRO A 157 -6.14 11.69 4.12
CA PRO A 157 -6.44 11.48 5.53
C PRO A 157 -7.84 10.91 5.82
N PHE A 158 -8.72 10.91 4.82
CA PHE A 158 -10.07 10.36 4.86
C PHE A 158 -10.18 8.94 4.26
N ASN A 159 -9.09 8.33 3.78
CA ASN A 159 -9.11 6.96 3.27
C ASN A 159 -9.02 5.95 4.44
N PRO A 160 -10.10 5.21 4.78
CA PRO A 160 -10.08 4.31 5.94
C PRO A 160 -9.08 3.15 5.79
N TRP A 161 -8.79 2.71 4.56
CA TRP A 161 -7.97 1.51 4.34
C TRP A 161 -6.51 1.73 4.70
N TYR A 162 -5.95 2.92 4.47
CA TYR A 162 -4.58 3.22 4.89
C TYR A 162 -4.46 3.31 6.42
N TRP A 163 -5.46 3.86 7.11
CA TRP A 163 -5.52 3.83 8.57
C TRP A 163 -5.60 2.39 9.12
N LYS A 164 -6.37 1.52 8.47
CA LYS A 164 -6.46 0.09 8.82
C LYS A 164 -5.10 -0.59 8.66
N MET A 165 -4.46 -0.41 7.50
CA MET A 165 -3.15 -0.98 7.21
C MET A 165 -2.07 -0.44 8.16
N LEU A 166 -2.13 0.84 8.55
CA LEU A 166 -1.19 1.42 9.51
C LEU A 166 -1.37 0.80 10.91
N ALA A 167 -2.62 0.58 11.33
CA ALA A 167 -2.90 -0.12 12.57
C ALA A 167 -2.36 -1.56 12.55
N GLU A 168 -2.53 -2.26 11.43
CA GLU A 168 -2.04 -3.63 11.23
C GLU A 168 -0.50 -3.67 11.26
N ALA A 169 0.19 -2.75 10.57
CA ALA A 169 1.65 -2.62 10.63
C ALA A 169 2.17 -2.36 12.07
N TYR A 170 1.52 -1.48 12.84
CA TYR A 170 1.87 -1.28 14.25
C TYR A 170 1.62 -2.53 15.12
N MET A 171 0.57 -3.31 14.85
CA MET A 171 0.30 -4.59 15.54
C MET A 171 1.33 -5.67 15.18
N ASP A 172 1.83 -5.69 13.94
CA ASP A 172 2.87 -6.62 13.51
C ASP A 172 4.22 -6.28 14.17
N ILE A 173 4.56 -4.99 14.28
CA ILE A 173 5.74 -4.53 15.04
C ILE A 173 5.64 -4.94 16.52
N LEU A 174 4.45 -4.84 17.13
CA LEU A 174 4.20 -5.28 18.50
C LEU A 174 4.34 -6.80 18.69
N GLN A 175 3.97 -7.60 17.69
CA GLN A 175 4.11 -9.07 17.73
C GLN A 175 5.56 -9.52 17.48
N ALA A 176 6.33 -8.76 16.69
CA ALA A 176 7.75 -9.00 16.46
C ALA A 176 8.65 -8.61 17.66
N ALA A 177 8.12 -7.87 18.64
CA ALA A 177 8.85 -7.52 19.85
C ALA A 177 9.13 -8.77 20.71
N PRO A 178 10.39 -9.06 21.07
CA PRO A 178 10.71 -10.21 21.90
C PRO A 178 10.05 -10.09 23.27
N THR A 179 9.30 -11.11 23.67
CA THR A 179 8.65 -11.23 24.98
C THR A 179 9.63 -11.54 26.11
N SER A 180 10.61 -10.65 26.29
CA SER A 180 11.30 -10.49 27.56
C SER A 180 10.27 -10.05 28.60
N PHE A 181 9.84 -10.99 29.45
CA PHE A 181 9.25 -10.86 30.80
C PHE A 181 8.30 -12.04 31.10
N THR A 182 8.83 -13.26 31.14
CA THR A 182 8.28 -14.23 32.11
C THR A 182 8.68 -13.76 33.50
N SER A 183 7.71 -13.30 34.27
CA SER A 183 7.86 -12.99 35.69
C SER A 183 8.49 -14.19 36.40
N ARG A 184 9.73 -14.03 36.88
CA ARG A 184 10.40 -15.06 37.67
C ARG A 184 9.76 -15.07 39.05
N SER A 185 8.77 -15.93 39.25
CA SER A 185 8.22 -16.21 40.57
C SER A 185 9.31 -16.83 41.43
N ASN A 186 9.83 -16.05 42.37
CA ASN A 186 10.70 -16.56 43.41
C ASN A 186 9.90 -17.59 44.21
N SER A 187 10.41 -18.82 44.24
CA SER A 187 10.06 -19.85 45.21
C SER A 187 11.36 -20.45 45.71
N GLU A 188 11.98 -19.73 46.64
CA GLU A 188 12.84 -20.37 47.64
C GLU A 188 11.88 -21.03 48.63
N ASP A 189 11.88 -22.36 48.71
CA ASP A 189 11.78 -23.10 49.98
C ASP A 189 12.03 -24.61 49.77
N GLU A 190 12.34 -25.26 50.89
CA GLU A 190 13.27 -26.37 51.03
C GLU A 190 12.93 -27.75 50.43
N VAL A 191 14.04 -28.45 50.16
CA VAL A 191 14.25 -29.90 50.11
C VAL A 191 13.31 -30.73 51.01
N GLY A 192 12.67 -31.75 50.41
CA GLY A 192 12.03 -32.85 51.14
C GLY A 192 11.68 -34.03 50.22
N GLN A 193 12.50 -35.10 50.24
CA GLN A 193 12.20 -36.35 49.54
C GLN A 193 11.24 -37.22 50.35
N THR A 194 10.32 -37.95 49.70
CA THR A 194 10.26 -39.44 49.65
C THR A 194 8.83 -39.96 49.36
N GLU A 195 8.66 -40.52 48.15
CA GLU A 195 7.83 -41.67 47.71
C GLU A 195 6.32 -41.87 48.01
N SER A 196 5.63 -42.37 46.96
CA SER A 196 4.55 -43.38 46.96
C SER A 196 3.13 -42.97 47.41
N SER A 197 2.01 -43.42 46.80
CA SER A 197 1.70 -44.06 45.49
C SER A 197 0.17 -44.10 45.31
N GLN A 198 -0.34 -43.94 44.07
CA GLN A 198 -1.62 -44.50 43.54
C GLN A 198 -2.96 -44.06 44.24
N SER A 199 -4.14 -44.06 43.60
CA SER A 199 -4.60 -44.38 42.23
C SER A 199 -5.88 -43.59 41.87
N GLU A 200 -6.35 -43.74 40.60
CA GLU A 200 -7.73 -43.46 40.11
C GLU A 200 -8.20 -41.97 40.08
N ASP A 201 -8.97 -41.49 39.10
CA ASP A 201 -9.52 -42.11 37.88
C ASP A 201 -9.77 -41.04 36.80
N SER A 202 -9.61 -41.36 35.50
CA SER A 202 -10.11 -40.48 34.43
C SER A 202 -10.41 -41.25 33.14
N MET A 203 -11.71 -41.37 32.85
CA MET A 203 -12.25 -42.22 31.81
C MET A 203 -12.30 -41.49 30.45
N SER A 204 -11.85 -42.14 29.38
CA SER A 204 -11.93 -41.59 28.02
C SER A 204 -12.80 -42.44 27.07
N PHE A 205 -13.76 -41.76 26.45
CA PHE A 205 -14.57 -42.15 25.28
C PHE A 205 -14.61 -40.89 24.39
N GLY A 206 -14.63 -40.90 23.04
CA GLY A 206 -14.52 -41.98 22.06
C GLY A 206 -15.37 -41.72 20.81
N ILE A 207 -14.75 -41.58 19.61
CA ILE A 207 -15.36 -41.72 18.24
C ILE A 207 -16.40 -40.62 17.84
N CYS A 208 -16.57 -40.08 16.62
CA CYS A 208 -16.00 -40.18 15.25
C CYS A 208 -15.89 -38.72 14.66
N GLY A 209 -15.58 -38.40 13.39
CA GLY A 209 -15.17 -39.14 12.18
C GLY A 209 -16.01 -38.83 10.92
N GLY A 210 -15.34 -38.48 9.80
CA GLY A 210 -15.94 -38.29 8.46
C GLY A 210 -16.13 -36.82 8.01
N GLY A 211 -15.75 -36.40 6.80
CA GLY A 211 -15.09 -37.13 5.71
C GLY A 211 -14.43 -36.20 4.68
N ARG A 212 -13.50 -36.75 3.89
CA ARG A 212 -12.78 -36.08 2.79
C ARG A 212 -13.43 -36.43 1.44
N THR A 213 -13.28 -35.57 0.45
CA THR A 213 -13.08 -36.01 -0.95
C THR A 213 -11.86 -35.31 -1.54
N ASP A 214 -10.98 -36.10 -2.15
CA ASP A 214 -9.67 -35.66 -2.63
C ASP A 214 -9.71 -35.13 -4.07
N SER A 215 -8.69 -34.36 -4.43
CA SER A 215 -7.87 -34.67 -5.62
C SER A 215 -6.49 -34.02 -5.51
N GLN A 216 -5.48 -34.86 -5.24
CA GLN A 216 -4.07 -34.50 -5.42
C GLN A 216 -3.63 -34.72 -6.86
N SER A 217 -2.42 -34.23 -7.15
CA SER A 217 -1.43 -34.65 -8.16
C SER A 217 -1.14 -33.59 -9.24
N HIS A 218 0.06 -33.48 -9.81
CA HIS A 218 1.33 -34.19 -9.58
C HIS A 218 2.44 -33.20 -9.20
N LYS A 219 3.39 -33.64 -8.37
CA LYS A 219 4.66 -32.96 -8.13
C LYS A 219 5.74 -33.83 -8.77
N GLU A 220 6.39 -33.37 -9.83
CA GLU A 220 7.38 -34.17 -10.55
C GLU A 220 8.71 -33.42 -10.69
N GLN A 221 9.79 -34.13 -10.34
CA GLN A 221 11.16 -33.62 -10.37
C GLN A 221 11.73 -33.75 -11.78
N LEU A 222 12.28 -32.66 -12.32
CA LEU A 222 13.42 -32.77 -13.23
C LEU A 222 14.53 -31.85 -12.76
N SER A 223 15.64 -32.49 -12.39
CA SER A 223 16.93 -31.85 -12.20
C SER A 223 17.81 -32.28 -13.37
N LYS A 224 18.41 -31.32 -14.07
CA LYS A 224 19.72 -31.49 -14.71
C LYS A 224 20.33 -30.17 -15.22
N GLU A 225 21.52 -29.92 -14.69
CA GLU A 225 22.68 -29.35 -15.37
C GLU A 225 22.52 -27.98 -16.04
N PHE A 226 22.74 -26.97 -15.20
CA PHE A 226 23.25 -25.66 -15.58
C PHE A 226 24.64 -25.79 -16.23
N SER A 227 24.81 -25.30 -17.46
CA SER A 227 26.12 -24.88 -17.99
C SER A 227 26.00 -23.42 -18.40
N GLY A 228 26.73 -22.55 -17.71
CA GLY A 228 26.48 -21.12 -17.75
C GLY A 228 27.02 -20.41 -18.99
N SER A 229 26.49 -19.21 -19.23
CA SER A 229 27.23 -18.12 -19.88
C SER A 229 26.67 -16.78 -19.41
N SER A 230 27.42 -16.09 -18.54
CA SER A 230 27.11 -14.73 -18.12
C SER A 230 27.46 -13.74 -19.23
N THR A 231 26.49 -13.35 -20.05
CA THR A 231 26.69 -12.30 -21.06
C THR A 231 26.39 -10.91 -20.48
N SER A 232 27.46 -10.17 -20.18
CA SER A 232 27.41 -8.73 -19.90
C SER A 232 27.01 -7.95 -21.15
N PHE A 233 26.00 -7.08 -21.05
CA PHE A 233 25.62 -6.18 -22.14
C PHE A 233 26.44 -4.87 -22.12
N PRO A 234 26.95 -4.41 -23.28
CA PRO A 234 27.82 -3.23 -23.33
C PRO A 234 27.02 -1.91 -23.44
N THR A 235 27.33 -0.95 -22.57
CA THR A 235 26.82 0.42 -22.67
C THR A 235 27.65 1.22 -23.67
N SER A 236 27.24 1.27 -24.94
CA SER A 236 27.79 2.23 -25.91
C SER A 236 27.28 3.64 -25.58
N GLY A 237 28.19 4.60 -25.46
CA GLY A 237 27.88 5.93 -24.93
C GLY A 237 27.91 7.05 -25.96
N CYS A 238 27.29 8.18 -25.60
CA CYS A 238 27.78 9.49 -26.00
C CYS A 238 27.60 10.51 -24.85
N ARG A 239 28.49 11.50 -24.83
CA ARG A 239 28.70 12.55 -23.80
C ARG A 239 27.74 13.73 -24.01
N SER A 240 27.51 14.66 -23.07
CA SER A 240 27.78 14.81 -21.63
C SER A 240 26.87 15.94 -21.14
N ASP A 241 26.33 15.87 -19.92
CA ASP A 241 26.52 16.94 -18.93
C ASP A 241 25.99 16.54 -17.54
N GLN A 242 26.82 16.84 -16.53
CA GLN A 242 26.57 16.83 -15.09
C GLN A 242 25.63 15.74 -14.52
N LYS A 243 26.15 14.51 -14.37
CA LYS A 243 25.59 13.53 -13.42
C LYS A 243 25.87 13.96 -11.97
N PRO A 244 24.90 13.90 -11.05
CA PRO A 244 25.20 13.74 -9.63
C PRO A 244 25.98 12.43 -9.44
N THR A 245 26.95 12.42 -8.53
CA THR A 245 27.81 11.25 -8.29
C THR A 245 27.00 10.03 -7.84
N GLU A 246 27.28 8.88 -8.45
CA GLU A 246 26.69 7.58 -8.11
C GLU A 246 26.88 7.21 -6.62
N ALA A 247 27.92 7.76 -5.99
CA ALA A 247 28.18 7.67 -4.55
C ALA A 247 27.13 8.40 -3.68
N ALA A 248 26.60 9.55 -4.11
CA ALA A 248 25.56 10.26 -3.38
C ALA A 248 24.22 9.51 -3.44
N PHE A 249 23.95 8.81 -4.54
CA PHE A 249 22.78 7.94 -4.67
C PHE A 249 22.93 6.66 -3.81
N ARG A 250 24.13 6.06 -3.75
CA ARG A 250 24.41 4.94 -2.81
C ARG A 250 24.24 5.35 -1.34
N SER A 251 24.71 6.53 -0.95
CA SER A 251 24.52 7.05 0.42
C SER A 251 23.05 7.24 0.81
N SER A 252 22.16 7.51 -0.16
CA SER A 252 20.70 7.55 0.09
C SER A 252 20.09 6.14 0.22
N LEU A 253 20.69 5.14 -0.46
CA LEU A 253 20.28 3.74 -0.39
C LEU A 253 20.77 3.04 0.91
N GLU A 254 21.87 3.50 1.49
CA GLU A 254 22.46 2.99 2.74
C GLU A 254 21.54 3.17 3.98
N ASN A 255 20.54 4.04 3.90
CA ASN A 255 19.51 4.20 4.94
C ASN A 255 18.45 3.07 4.93
N VAL A 256 18.35 2.27 3.86
CA VAL A 256 17.55 1.05 3.86
C VAL A 256 18.44 -0.09 4.36
N THR A 257 18.62 -0.13 5.68
CA THR A 257 19.46 -1.15 6.31
C THR A 257 18.86 -2.55 6.15
N PRO A 258 19.67 -3.57 5.77
CA PRO A 258 19.18 -4.94 5.69
C PRO A 258 18.99 -5.50 7.10
N HIS A 259 17.73 -5.75 7.47
CA HIS A 259 17.32 -6.57 8.61
C HIS A 259 18.07 -6.23 9.93
N LEU A 260 18.04 -4.96 10.34
CA LEU A 260 18.39 -4.64 11.73
C LEU A 260 17.46 -5.43 12.66
N PRO A 261 17.98 -6.09 13.72
CA PRO A 261 17.12 -6.57 14.79
C PRO A 261 16.29 -5.40 15.31
N LEU A 262 14.98 -5.62 15.47
CA LEU A 262 14.08 -4.66 16.13
C LEU A 262 14.75 -4.23 17.44
N GLU A 263 15.11 -2.94 17.56
CA GLU A 263 15.77 -2.43 18.76
C GLU A 263 14.94 -2.82 19.99
N ALA A 264 15.63 -3.25 21.05
CA ALA A 264 14.99 -3.90 22.19
C ALA A 264 13.84 -3.03 22.73
N CYS A 265 12.61 -3.46 22.45
CA CYS A 265 11.46 -2.57 22.56
C CYS A 265 11.23 -2.20 24.02
N THR A 266 11.42 -0.92 24.36
CA THR A 266 11.17 -0.45 25.73
C THR A 266 9.68 -0.60 26.06
N GLN A 267 9.35 -0.78 27.33
CA GLN A 267 7.95 -0.86 27.77
C GLN A 267 7.15 0.41 27.39
N GLU A 268 7.83 1.56 27.28
CA GLU A 268 7.25 2.80 26.80
C GLU A 268 6.93 2.75 25.29
N ASN A 269 7.87 2.26 24.46
CA ASN A 269 7.66 2.07 23.02
C ASN A 269 6.52 1.08 22.74
N VAL A 270 6.39 0.00 23.54
CA VAL A 270 5.27 -0.95 23.44
C VAL A 270 3.92 -0.29 23.74
N LYS A 271 3.85 0.57 24.78
CA LYS A 271 2.62 1.32 25.11
C LYS A 271 2.26 2.34 24.03
N ASP A 272 3.26 3.03 23.49
CA ASP A 272 3.13 4.04 22.45
C ASP A 272 2.62 3.44 21.13
N LEU A 273 3.25 2.35 20.64
CA LEU A 273 2.79 1.61 19.47
C LEU A 273 1.38 1.04 19.64
N ARG A 274 1.05 0.53 20.84
CA ARG A 274 -0.31 0.03 21.14
C ARG A 274 -1.35 1.14 21.09
N MET A 275 -1.02 2.33 21.59
CA MET A 275 -1.87 3.52 21.48
C MET A 275 -2.06 3.94 20.02
N LYS A 276 -0.98 4.02 19.22
CA LYS A 276 -1.03 4.36 17.80
C LYS A 276 -1.87 3.38 16.98
N ALA A 277 -1.73 2.08 17.23
CA ALA A 277 -2.56 1.04 16.60
C ALA A 277 -4.05 1.20 16.96
N CYS A 278 -4.37 1.41 18.25
CA CYS A 278 -5.74 1.63 18.71
C CYS A 278 -6.38 2.89 18.08
N ALA A 279 -5.66 4.02 18.10
CA ALA A 279 -6.10 5.27 17.51
C ALA A 279 -6.35 5.13 15.99
N SER A 280 -5.48 4.39 15.29
CA SER A 280 -5.62 4.12 13.86
C SER A 280 -6.82 3.20 13.54
N LEU A 281 -7.12 2.20 14.38
CA LEU A 281 -8.35 1.39 14.27
C LEU A 281 -9.61 2.23 14.53
N ILE A 282 -9.63 3.05 15.57
CA ILE A 282 -10.76 3.93 15.89
C ILE A 282 -11.00 4.92 14.74
N ARG A 283 -9.94 5.55 14.22
CA ARG A 283 -9.99 6.43 13.04
C ARG A 283 -10.53 5.72 11.80
N THR A 284 -10.10 4.48 11.55
CA THR A 284 -10.64 3.64 10.47
C THR A 284 -12.15 3.47 10.60
N ARG A 285 -12.64 3.10 11.79
CA ARG A 285 -14.06 2.88 12.04
C ARG A 285 -14.88 4.16 11.87
N LEU A 286 -14.40 5.30 12.38
CA LEU A 286 -15.04 6.61 12.22
C LEU A 286 -15.16 7.01 10.73
N LEU A 287 -14.13 6.75 9.93
CA LEU A 287 -14.16 6.99 8.49
C LEU A 287 -15.11 6.04 7.73
N LEU A 288 -15.19 4.77 8.13
CA LEU A 288 -16.17 3.83 7.59
C LEU A 288 -17.61 4.27 7.91
N GLN A 289 -17.86 4.80 9.11
CA GLN A 289 -19.15 5.36 9.53
C GLN A 289 -19.50 6.67 8.79
N LEU A 290 -18.51 7.53 8.52
CA LEU A 290 -18.68 8.74 7.72
C LEU A 290 -19.16 8.39 6.30
N LEU A 291 -18.55 7.39 5.66
CA LEU A 291 -18.92 6.96 4.31
C LEU A 291 -20.26 6.23 4.25
N GLN A 292 -20.71 5.62 5.34
CA GLN A 292 -21.85 4.69 5.39
C GLN A 292 -23.14 5.19 4.70
N PRO A 293 -23.58 6.47 4.82
CA PRO A 293 -24.80 6.95 4.15
C PRO A 293 -24.74 6.91 2.62
N GLN A 294 -23.54 6.94 2.04
CA GLN A 294 -23.32 6.90 0.59
C GLN A 294 -23.28 5.46 0.03
N LEU A 295 -23.31 4.43 0.89
CA LEU A 295 -23.09 3.04 0.52
C LEU A 295 -24.40 2.24 0.48
N ALA A 296 -24.50 1.32 -0.49
CA ALA A 296 -25.63 0.42 -0.65
C ALA A 296 -25.19 -1.01 -0.95
N SER A 297 -26.11 -1.97 -0.76
CA SER A 297 -25.94 -3.38 -1.14
C SER A 297 -24.63 -3.99 -0.57
N PHE A 298 -23.92 -4.79 -1.36
CA PHE A 298 -22.68 -5.47 -0.99
C PHE A 298 -21.55 -4.54 -0.47
N ILE A 299 -21.52 -3.27 -0.89
CA ILE A 299 -20.53 -2.30 -0.39
C ILE A 299 -20.84 -1.93 1.06
N LEU A 300 -22.14 -1.71 1.38
CA LEU A 300 -22.60 -1.43 2.74
C LEU A 300 -22.39 -2.65 3.66
N GLU A 301 -22.73 -3.86 3.20
CA GLU A 301 -22.49 -5.10 3.94
C GLU A 301 -20.99 -5.26 4.28
N LYS A 302 -20.11 -5.06 3.30
CA LYS A 302 -18.66 -5.10 3.52
C LYS A 302 -18.21 -4.04 4.53
N ASN A 303 -18.72 -2.81 4.44
CA ASN A 303 -18.39 -1.73 5.37
C ASN A 303 -18.79 -2.11 6.81
N LEU A 304 -20.03 -2.56 7.04
CA LEU A 304 -20.52 -2.97 8.36
C LEU A 304 -19.71 -4.15 8.93
N LYS A 305 -19.39 -5.15 8.10
CA LYS A 305 -18.56 -6.29 8.50
C LYS A 305 -17.16 -5.86 8.94
N GLU A 306 -16.56 -4.88 8.25
CA GLU A 306 -15.25 -4.33 8.60
C GLU A 306 -15.31 -3.50 9.90
N GLN A 307 -16.39 -2.73 10.13
CA GLN A 307 -16.61 -2.07 11.42
C GLN A 307 -16.66 -3.08 12.57
N SER A 308 -17.46 -4.16 12.45
CA SER A 308 -17.53 -5.20 13.48
C SER A 308 -16.19 -5.91 13.70
N ALA A 309 -15.41 -6.16 12.63
CA ALA A 309 -14.08 -6.73 12.76
C ALA A 309 -13.09 -5.80 13.49
N ILE A 310 -13.25 -4.47 13.33
CA ILE A 310 -12.49 -3.48 14.10
C ILE A 310 -12.92 -3.47 15.57
N ASP A 311 -14.22 -3.52 15.86
CA ASP A 311 -14.73 -3.55 17.24
C ASP A 311 -14.23 -4.81 17.99
N GLU A 312 -14.17 -5.98 17.34
CA GLU A 312 -13.53 -7.17 17.92
C GLU A 312 -12.03 -6.98 18.17
N LYS A 313 -11.28 -6.38 17.24
CA LYS A 313 -9.86 -6.06 17.46
C LYS A 313 -9.67 -5.11 18.64
N LEU A 314 -10.53 -4.10 18.79
CA LEU A 314 -10.44 -3.09 19.86
C LEU A 314 -10.59 -3.69 21.27
N LYS A 315 -11.41 -4.74 21.45
CA LYS A 315 -11.51 -5.47 22.72
C LYS A 315 -10.15 -6.03 23.19
N GLY A 316 -9.26 -6.38 22.26
CA GLY A 316 -7.91 -6.88 22.55
C GLY A 316 -6.96 -5.85 23.19
N PHE A 317 -7.26 -4.54 23.08
CA PHE A 317 -6.37 -3.47 23.57
C PHE A 317 -6.45 -3.23 25.08
N ARG A 318 -7.44 -3.81 25.77
CA ARG A 318 -7.69 -3.66 27.23
C ARG A 318 -7.77 -2.21 27.73
N LEU A 319 -8.18 -1.28 26.88
CA LEU A 319 -8.48 0.09 27.30
C LEU A 319 -9.88 0.16 27.92
N ASN A 320 -10.05 1.05 28.91
CA ASN A 320 -11.39 1.33 29.45
C ASN A 320 -12.24 2.13 28.45
N GLU A 321 -13.56 2.06 28.61
CA GLU A 321 -14.52 2.68 27.68
C GLU A 321 -14.34 4.20 27.56
N ALA A 322 -14.05 4.89 28.67
CA ALA A 322 -13.75 6.33 28.68
C ALA A 322 -12.52 6.68 27.81
N SER A 323 -11.48 5.85 27.80
CA SER A 323 -10.31 6.02 26.94
C SER A 323 -10.66 5.80 25.47
N LEU A 324 -11.50 4.82 25.15
CA LEU A 324 -11.94 4.56 23.78
C LEU A 324 -12.82 5.71 23.24
N ILE A 325 -13.70 6.28 24.07
CA ILE A 325 -14.50 7.47 23.75
C ILE A 325 -13.58 8.66 23.51
N LEU A 326 -12.64 8.95 24.42
CA LEU A 326 -11.68 10.05 24.29
C LEU A 326 -10.81 9.95 23.03
N ILE A 327 -10.34 8.75 22.67
CA ILE A 327 -9.61 8.54 21.42
C ILE A 327 -10.54 8.75 20.21
N ALA A 328 -11.81 8.34 20.28
CA ALA A 328 -12.76 8.55 19.20
C ALA A 328 -13.15 10.01 19.00
N GLU A 329 -13.24 10.79 20.07
CA GLU A 329 -13.40 12.25 20.01
C GLU A 329 -12.18 12.86 19.31
N ILE A 330 -10.96 12.62 19.83
CA ILE A 330 -9.72 13.19 19.29
C ILE A 330 -9.50 12.81 17.82
N MET A 331 -9.65 11.53 17.48
CA MET A 331 -9.49 11.03 16.10
C MET A 331 -10.70 11.36 15.19
N GLY A 332 -11.72 12.06 15.70
CA GLY A 332 -12.90 12.49 14.96
C GLY A 332 -13.04 13.99 14.74
N GLU A 333 -12.15 14.83 15.32
CA GLU A 333 -12.29 16.30 15.35
C GLU A 333 -12.45 16.96 13.97
N ASP A 334 -11.68 16.52 12.96
CA ASP A 334 -11.76 17.01 11.59
C ASP A 334 -12.96 16.47 10.81
N LEU A 335 -13.50 15.31 11.19
CA LEU A 335 -14.65 14.69 10.51
C LEU A 335 -15.94 15.50 10.72
N ALA A 336 -16.05 16.21 11.85
CA ALA A 336 -17.19 17.10 12.11
C ALA A 336 -17.23 18.28 11.14
N GLN A 337 -16.06 18.79 10.72
CA GLN A 337 -15.97 19.88 9.74
C GLN A 337 -16.28 19.41 8.32
N GLU A 338 -15.80 18.22 7.92
CA GLU A 338 -16.07 17.71 6.57
C GLU A 338 -17.56 17.37 6.36
N LYS A 339 -18.27 16.85 7.38
CA LYS A 339 -19.74 16.66 7.31
C LYS A 339 -20.50 17.95 7.01
N LEU A 340 -20.11 19.07 7.65
CA LEU A 340 -20.73 20.38 7.41
C LEU A 340 -20.37 20.97 6.03
N LYS A 341 -19.22 20.58 5.49
CA LYS A 341 -18.72 21.01 4.18
C LYS A 341 -19.32 20.22 3.02
N GLU A 342 -19.68 18.95 3.23
CA GLU A 342 -20.47 18.15 2.28
C GLU A 342 -21.86 18.78 2.04
N GLU A 343 -22.44 19.39 3.08
CA GLU A 343 -23.68 20.19 3.00
C GLU A 343 -23.49 21.58 2.37
N SER A 344 -22.25 22.07 2.21
CA SER A 344 -21.92 23.43 1.76
C SER A 344 -20.81 23.45 0.70
N GLN A 345 -21.10 22.88 -0.48
CA GLN A 345 -20.17 22.84 -1.61
C GLN A 345 -19.70 24.23 -2.07
N VAL A 346 -18.44 24.58 -1.73
CA VAL A 346 -17.62 25.56 -2.45
C VAL A 346 -16.21 24.99 -2.60
N GLU A 347 -15.78 24.71 -3.84
CA GLU A 347 -14.44 24.19 -4.11
C GLU A 347 -13.35 25.28 -4.02
N GLY A 348 -12.39 25.10 -3.11
CA GLY A 348 -11.16 25.89 -3.05
C GLY A 348 -9.97 25.16 -3.67
N LYS A 349 -9.56 25.56 -4.88
CA LYS A 349 -8.47 24.92 -5.62
C LYS A 349 -7.09 25.42 -5.14
N VAL A 350 -6.51 24.73 -4.16
CA VAL A 350 -5.16 25.03 -3.63
C VAL A 350 -4.05 24.54 -4.58
N GLY A 351 -2.93 25.27 -4.62
CA GLY A 351 -1.81 25.04 -5.54
C GLY A 351 -1.13 23.68 -5.40
N VAL A 352 -1.41 22.78 -6.35
CA VAL A 352 -1.03 21.36 -6.35
C VAL A 352 0.48 21.12 -6.14
N THR A 353 1.35 21.90 -6.78
CA THR A 353 2.80 21.66 -6.79
C THR A 353 3.50 21.95 -5.45
N ALA A 354 3.08 22.99 -4.72
CA ALA A 354 3.65 23.31 -3.41
C ALA A 354 3.16 22.34 -2.33
N ALA A 355 1.88 21.95 -2.38
CA ALA A 355 1.32 20.93 -1.51
C ALA A 355 2.06 19.58 -1.66
N LEU A 356 2.39 19.18 -2.90
CA LEU A 356 3.15 17.95 -3.16
C LEU A 356 4.52 17.92 -2.51
N ALA A 357 5.28 19.01 -2.59
CA ALA A 357 6.57 19.11 -1.91
C ALA A 357 6.42 18.95 -0.39
N SER A 358 5.37 19.54 0.20
CA SER A 358 5.02 19.41 1.62
C SER A 358 4.71 17.96 2.02
N PHE A 359 3.96 17.22 1.18
CA PHE A 359 3.62 15.81 1.45
C PHE A 359 4.78 14.84 1.22
N VAL A 360 5.65 15.11 0.24
CA VAL A 360 6.87 14.32 0.02
C VAL A 360 7.87 14.50 1.17
N ALA A 361 7.81 15.64 1.86
CA ALA A 361 8.66 16.00 2.99
C ALA A 361 8.04 15.73 4.38
N THR A 362 6.78 15.27 4.47
CA THR A 362 6.13 15.00 5.76
C THR A 362 6.92 13.95 6.53
N SER A 363 7.54 14.39 7.63
CA SER A 363 8.37 13.52 8.46
C SER A 363 7.52 12.70 9.43
N GLU A 364 8.04 11.55 9.86
CA GLU A 364 7.41 10.72 10.91
C GLU A 364 7.02 11.52 12.17
N PRO A 365 7.92 12.31 12.81
CA PRO A 365 7.53 13.11 13.99
C PRO A 365 6.49 14.21 13.69
N GLU A 366 6.43 14.74 12.46
CA GLU A 366 5.38 15.68 12.06
C GLU A 366 4.02 14.99 11.91
N PHE A 367 4.00 13.79 11.31
CA PHE A 367 2.81 12.97 11.21
C PHE A 367 2.27 12.57 12.59
N GLU A 368 3.16 12.08 13.46
CA GLU A 368 2.79 11.65 14.81
C GLU A 368 2.39 12.84 15.70
N GLY A 369 3.08 13.97 15.56
CA GLY A 369 2.73 15.24 16.18
C GLY A 369 1.31 15.68 15.83
N ARG A 370 0.93 15.56 14.55
CA ARG A 370 -0.42 15.90 14.06
C ARG A 370 -1.50 14.95 14.58
N TRP A 371 -1.29 13.63 14.50
CA TRP A 371 -2.36 12.65 14.68
C TRP A 371 -2.40 11.98 16.04
N PHE A 372 -1.27 11.81 16.72
CA PHE A 372 -1.20 11.01 17.96
C PHE A 372 -0.80 11.82 19.20
N GLN A 373 -0.20 13.01 19.06
CA GLN A 373 0.24 13.81 20.21
C GLN A 373 -0.91 14.15 21.18
N LYS A 374 -2.08 14.53 20.67
CA LYS A 374 -3.24 14.86 21.51
C LYS A 374 -3.75 13.62 22.26
N VAL A 375 -3.76 12.45 21.62
CA VAL A 375 -4.09 11.17 22.27
C VAL A 375 -3.07 10.84 23.36
N LYS A 376 -1.77 10.91 23.06
CA LYS A 376 -0.67 10.64 24.00
C LYS A 376 -0.74 11.53 25.24
N ASN A 377 -0.94 12.83 25.06
CA ASN A 377 -1.01 13.81 26.15
C ASN A 377 -2.17 13.51 27.10
N ASN A 378 -3.38 13.28 26.56
CA ASN A 378 -4.57 13.10 27.41
C ASN A 378 -4.59 11.71 28.08
N LEU A 379 -4.23 10.63 27.38
CA LEU A 379 -4.15 9.29 28.00
C LEU A 379 -3.08 9.23 29.11
N GLY A 380 -2.00 9.99 28.99
CA GLY A 380 -0.98 10.12 30.04
C GLY A 380 -1.52 10.70 31.35
N HIS A 381 -2.66 11.40 31.34
CA HIS A 381 -3.30 11.95 32.55
C HIS A 381 -4.33 10.98 33.18
N PHE A 382 -4.66 9.86 32.52
CA PHE A 382 -5.67 8.89 32.98
C PHE A 382 -5.11 7.60 33.60
N ALA A 383 -3.79 7.47 33.76
CA ALA A 383 -3.21 6.41 34.59
C ALA A 383 -3.31 6.80 36.07
N PRO A 384 -4.05 6.03 36.89
CA PRO A 384 -3.46 4.78 37.39
C PRO A 384 -4.46 3.60 37.43
N CYS A 385 -4.30 2.65 36.52
CA CYS A 385 -4.74 1.24 36.62
C CYS A 385 -4.07 0.45 35.48
N LEU A 386 -2.80 0.07 35.69
CA LEU A 386 -2.08 -0.90 34.88
C LEU A 386 -1.44 -1.91 35.84
N GLU A 387 -2.28 -2.84 36.32
CA GLU A 387 -1.90 -4.12 36.93
C GLU A 387 -2.35 -5.26 36.00
#